data_AF-A0A2R5LJ76-F1
#
_entry.id   AF-A0A2R5LJ76-F1
#
_cell.length_a   1.000
_cell.length_b   1.000
_cell.length_c   1.000
_cell.angle_alpha   90.00
_cell.angle_beta   90.00
_cell.angle_gamma   90.00
#
_symmetry.space_group_name_H-M   'P 1'
#
loop_
_entity.id
_entity.type
_entity.pdbx_description
1 polymer ?
#
loop_
_entity_poly.entity_id
_entity_poly.type
_entity_poly.pdbx_seq_one_letter_code
_entity_poly.pdbx_strand_id
1 'polypeptide(L)'
;MILYALIVRTHDGLPLSASTDVGGQIYREIQETRKHIKQLSKKLTRLDDRCTLRLNTQHVIHFISSMGVSFLALCEISYQPVLAFSFLDQLMREFIILYNTHQINKALRPYTFIEFDSHIQKMRQRYNSGSLTSKVNLSNLMEEMKQRPPQQLKLENIISSSEMLPSVPGMEVKLAPLSMIACFLMVVTLVCALFDFYRGVALLGESSLEEIDSSGPGLVFLLESGLYCSQVYLLLCYSKWRKKLSLLVVLLFVLCNVLLKDVQDLLQVLVFVGVSILMTACTLLRGRQSKSANYNV
;
A
#
# COMPACT_ATOMS: atom_id res chain seq x y z
N MET A 1 -15.83 -21.01 -14.68
CA MET A 1 -15.46 -21.85 -13.52
C MET A 1 -15.10 -20.98 -12.30
N ILE A 2 -15.01 -21.58 -11.11
CA ILE A 2 -14.47 -20.94 -9.89
C ILE A 2 -12.94 -21.02 -9.93
N LEU A 3 -12.29 -19.86 -10.03
CA LEU A 3 -10.85 -19.73 -10.20
C LEU A 3 -10.13 -19.69 -8.86
N TYR A 4 -10.65 -18.91 -7.91
CA TYR A 4 -10.02 -18.66 -6.61
C TYR A 4 -11.07 -18.38 -5.55
N ALA A 5 -10.80 -18.80 -4.32
CA ALA A 5 -11.65 -18.49 -3.18
C ALA A 5 -10.82 -17.93 -2.02
N LEU A 6 -11.41 -16.96 -1.31
CA LEU A 6 -10.78 -16.24 -0.20
C LEU A 6 -11.80 -16.00 0.91
N ILE A 7 -11.37 -16.24 2.13
CA ILE A 7 -12.11 -15.95 3.34
C ILE A 7 -11.40 -14.79 4.03
N VAL A 8 -12.15 -13.74 4.35
CA VAL A 8 -11.63 -12.55 5.03
C VAL A 8 -12.49 -12.18 6.22
N ARG A 9 -11.90 -11.52 7.20
CA ARG A 9 -12.65 -10.89 8.27
C ARG A 9 -13.26 -9.59 7.78
N THR A 10 -14.56 -9.40 8.00
CA THR A 10 -15.35 -8.33 7.35
C THR A 10 -14.92 -6.92 7.77
N HIS A 11 -14.53 -6.72 9.04
CA HIS A 11 -14.32 -5.37 9.57
C HIS A 11 -12.98 -4.72 9.15
N ASP A 12 -11.95 -5.52 8.89
CA ASP A 12 -10.61 -5.05 8.51
C ASP A 12 -10.09 -5.63 7.19
N GLY A 13 -10.75 -6.68 6.66
CA GLY A 13 -10.31 -7.40 5.49
C GLY A 13 -9.13 -8.32 5.73
N LEU A 14 -8.85 -8.71 6.98
CA LEU A 14 -7.76 -9.62 7.28
C LEU A 14 -8.00 -10.97 6.56
N PRO A 15 -7.09 -11.42 5.68
CA PRO A 15 -7.20 -12.74 5.06
C PRO A 15 -7.15 -13.83 6.13
N LEU A 16 -8.13 -14.72 6.14
CA LEU A 16 -8.25 -15.82 7.10
C LEU A 16 -7.77 -17.14 6.49
N SER A 17 -8.21 -17.43 5.27
CA SER A 17 -7.81 -18.62 4.49
C SER A 17 -8.08 -18.40 3.00
N ALA A 18 -7.40 -19.14 2.13
CA ALA A 18 -7.58 -19.04 0.67
C ALA A 18 -7.18 -20.34 -0.04
N SER A 19 -7.68 -20.52 -1.27
CA SER A 19 -7.20 -21.59 -2.15
C SER A 19 -5.77 -21.29 -2.66
N THR A 20 -4.86 -22.24 -2.48
CA THR A 20 -3.42 -22.13 -2.79
C THR A 20 -3.03 -22.67 -4.17
N ASP A 21 -3.81 -23.57 -4.76
CA ASP A 21 -3.51 -24.26 -6.01
C ASP A 21 -3.93 -23.48 -7.27
N VAL A 22 -3.22 -22.39 -7.57
CA VAL A 22 -3.46 -21.63 -8.81
C VAL A 22 -2.16 -21.29 -9.53
N GLY A 23 -1.78 -22.14 -10.49
CA GLY A 23 -0.62 -21.95 -11.36
C GLY A 23 -0.88 -21.05 -12.57
N GLY A 24 0.20 -20.50 -13.15
CA GLY A 24 0.18 -19.85 -14.47
C GLY A 24 -0.39 -18.42 -14.51
N GLN A 25 -1.12 -18.10 -15.59
CA GLN A 25 -1.65 -16.75 -15.88
C GLN A 25 -2.66 -16.25 -14.85
N ILE A 26 -3.41 -17.17 -14.24
CA ILE A 26 -4.44 -16.88 -13.23
C ILE A 26 -3.82 -16.24 -11.97
N TYR A 27 -2.52 -16.48 -11.72
CA TYR A 27 -1.81 -15.86 -10.59
C TYR A 27 -1.84 -14.32 -10.65
N ARG A 28 -1.71 -13.72 -11.84
CA ARG A 28 -1.77 -12.25 -12.00
C ARG A 28 -3.16 -11.71 -11.68
N GLU A 29 -4.20 -12.38 -12.17
CA GLU A 29 -5.60 -12.03 -11.93
C GLU A 29 -5.96 -12.14 -10.45
N ILE A 30 -5.42 -13.16 -9.75
CA ILE A 30 -5.57 -13.31 -8.31
C ILE A 30 -4.88 -12.16 -7.56
N GLN A 31 -3.69 -11.74 -8.00
CA GLN A 31 -3.02 -10.60 -7.37
C GLN A 31 -3.83 -9.30 -7.52
N GLU A 32 -4.42 -9.04 -8.69
CA GLU A 32 -5.31 -7.90 -8.90
C GLU A 32 -6.59 -8.02 -8.08
N THR A 33 -7.19 -9.20 -8.06
CA THR A 33 -8.35 -9.53 -7.23
C THR A 33 -8.06 -9.25 -5.75
N ARG A 34 -6.90 -9.64 -5.22
CA ARG A 34 -6.50 -9.32 -3.84
C ARG A 34 -6.38 -7.82 -3.59
N LYS A 35 -5.92 -7.03 -4.56
CA LYS A 35 -5.90 -5.56 -4.46
C LYS A 35 -7.32 -5.00 -4.38
N HIS A 36 -8.22 -5.45 -5.26
CA HIS A 36 -9.62 -5.04 -5.25
C HIS A 36 -10.33 -5.44 -3.96
N ILE A 37 -10.09 -6.65 -3.44
CA ILE A 37 -10.67 -7.12 -2.18
C ILE A 37 -10.17 -6.29 -1.00
N LYS A 38 -8.90 -5.88 -0.99
CA LYS A 38 -8.36 -4.97 0.04
C LYS A 38 -9.01 -3.59 0.01
N GLN A 39 -9.43 -3.12 -1.17
CA GLN A 39 -10.19 -1.86 -1.28
C GLN A 39 -11.64 -2.07 -0.85
N LEU A 40 -12.25 -3.18 -1.28
CA LEU A 40 -13.60 -3.59 -0.92
C LEU A 40 -13.76 -3.81 0.59
N SER A 41 -12.74 -4.33 1.28
CA SER A 41 -12.82 -4.66 2.70
C SER A 41 -13.15 -3.47 3.60
N LYS A 42 -12.73 -2.27 3.21
CA LYS A 42 -13.09 -1.02 3.90
C LYS A 42 -14.59 -0.70 3.86
N LYS A 43 -15.32 -1.35 2.97
CA LYS A 43 -16.75 -1.15 2.73
C LYS A 43 -17.61 -2.36 3.06
N LEU A 44 -17.01 -3.55 3.23
CA LEU A 44 -17.76 -4.81 3.42
C LEU A 44 -18.81 -4.71 4.54
N THR A 45 -18.52 -3.98 5.60
CA THR A 45 -19.46 -3.76 6.72
C THR A 45 -20.71 -2.94 6.38
N ARG A 46 -20.72 -2.24 5.23
CA ARG A 46 -21.82 -1.38 4.76
C ARG A 46 -22.55 -1.95 3.54
N LEU A 47 -22.08 -3.08 3.04
CA LEU A 47 -22.67 -3.74 1.88
C LEU A 47 -23.67 -4.80 2.33
N ASP A 48 -24.50 -5.24 1.40
CA ASP A 48 -25.44 -6.32 1.66
C ASP A 48 -24.68 -7.63 1.96
N ASP A 49 -25.37 -8.57 2.59
CA ASP A 49 -24.81 -9.88 2.92
C ASP A 49 -24.58 -10.78 1.71
N ARG A 50 -25.11 -10.41 0.53
CA ARG A 50 -24.95 -11.14 -0.74
C ARG A 50 -24.71 -10.16 -1.89
N CYS A 51 -23.53 -10.23 -2.50
CA CYS A 51 -23.14 -9.27 -3.54
C CYS A 51 -22.40 -9.94 -4.72
N THR A 52 -22.44 -9.25 -5.85
CA THR A 52 -21.67 -9.57 -7.06
C THR A 52 -20.91 -8.33 -7.51
N LEU A 53 -19.58 -8.43 -7.58
CA LEU A 53 -18.69 -7.38 -8.07
C LEU A 53 -18.15 -7.77 -9.45
N ARG A 54 -18.55 -7.00 -10.47
CA ARG A 54 -18.01 -7.15 -11.81
C ARG A 54 -16.64 -6.46 -11.91
N LEU A 55 -15.59 -7.24 -12.17
CA LEU A 55 -14.22 -6.73 -12.30
C LEU A 55 -13.93 -6.26 -13.71
N ASN A 56 -14.13 -7.14 -14.69
CA ASN A 56 -13.88 -6.89 -16.10
C ASN A 56 -14.85 -7.72 -16.97
N THR A 57 -14.55 -7.86 -18.26
CA THR A 57 -15.38 -8.61 -19.21
C THR A 57 -15.29 -10.12 -19.03
N GLN A 58 -14.27 -10.63 -18.35
CA GLN A 58 -13.99 -12.06 -18.19
C GLN A 58 -14.24 -12.57 -16.77
N HIS A 59 -14.15 -11.69 -15.77
CA HIS A 59 -14.08 -12.06 -14.36
C HIS A 59 -15.09 -11.32 -13.48
N VAL A 60 -15.63 -12.05 -12.52
CA VAL A 60 -16.60 -11.58 -11.54
C VAL A 60 -16.23 -12.13 -10.16
N ILE A 61 -16.45 -11.34 -9.11
CA ILE A 61 -16.35 -11.80 -7.73
C ILE A 61 -17.77 -11.92 -7.17
N HIS A 62 -18.13 -13.11 -6.68
CA HIS A 62 -19.31 -13.28 -5.84
C HIS A 62 -18.86 -13.33 -4.39
N PHE A 63 -19.62 -12.73 -3.48
CA PHE A 63 -19.34 -12.85 -2.06
C PHE A 63 -20.58 -12.83 -1.20
N ILE A 64 -20.46 -13.50 -0.05
CA ILE A 64 -21.43 -13.43 1.04
C ILE A 64 -20.74 -13.00 2.33
N SER A 65 -21.47 -12.34 3.22
CA SER A 65 -20.97 -11.90 4.52
C SER A 65 -21.88 -12.37 5.64
N SER A 66 -21.33 -13.01 6.67
CA SER A 66 -22.07 -13.49 7.83
C SER A 66 -21.17 -13.55 9.07
N MET A 67 -21.71 -13.21 10.24
CA MET A 67 -21.02 -13.30 11.53
C MET A 67 -19.63 -12.63 11.58
N GLY A 68 -19.44 -11.54 10.83
CA GLY A 68 -18.17 -10.81 10.76
C GLY A 68 -17.10 -11.46 9.87
N VAL A 69 -17.47 -12.45 9.06
CA VAL A 69 -16.63 -13.08 8.04
C VAL A 69 -17.27 -12.93 6.66
N SER A 70 -16.44 -12.63 5.67
CA SER A 70 -16.85 -12.55 4.27
C SER A 70 -16.15 -13.63 3.46
N PHE A 71 -16.94 -14.35 2.65
CA PHE A 71 -16.51 -15.45 1.81
C PHE A 71 -16.60 -14.99 0.35
N LEU A 72 -15.50 -15.06 -0.38
CA LEU A 72 -15.38 -14.53 -1.73
C LEU A 72 -14.94 -15.61 -2.70
N ALA A 73 -15.54 -15.61 -3.89
CA ALA A 73 -15.18 -16.48 -5.00
C ALA A 73 -14.96 -15.66 -6.28
N LEU A 74 -13.74 -15.73 -6.82
CA LEU A 74 -13.42 -15.24 -8.15
C LEU A 74 -13.85 -16.30 -9.17
N CYS A 75 -14.72 -15.89 -10.08
CA CYS A 75 -15.28 -16.74 -11.11
C CYS A 75 -15.07 -16.14 -12.49
N GLU A 76 -15.00 -17.00 -13.50
CA GLU A 76 -15.25 -16.57 -14.88
C GLU A 76 -16.70 -16.09 -15.01
N ILE A 77 -16.93 -15.09 -15.84
CA ILE A 77 -18.25 -14.50 -16.03
C ILE A 77 -19.29 -15.47 -16.61
N SER A 78 -18.83 -16.52 -17.31
CA SER A 78 -19.66 -17.60 -17.86
C SER A 78 -20.14 -18.58 -16.78
N TYR A 79 -19.58 -18.54 -15.58
CA TYR A 79 -19.97 -19.45 -14.50
C TYR A 79 -21.33 -19.06 -13.92
N GLN A 80 -22.18 -20.06 -13.67
CA GLN A 80 -23.54 -19.82 -13.19
C GLN A 80 -23.51 -19.23 -11.77
N PRO A 81 -24.10 -18.03 -11.54
CA PRO A 81 -24.10 -17.39 -10.21
C PRO A 81 -24.70 -18.28 -9.12
N VAL A 82 -25.72 -19.08 -9.46
CA VAL A 82 -26.38 -20.03 -8.56
C VAL A 82 -25.40 -21.03 -7.96
N LEU A 83 -24.49 -21.56 -8.79
CA LEU A 83 -23.46 -22.47 -8.34
C LEU A 83 -22.41 -21.76 -7.50
N ALA A 84 -22.06 -20.52 -7.84
CA ALA A 84 -21.10 -19.72 -7.07
C ALA A 84 -21.62 -19.40 -5.66
N PHE A 85 -22.88 -18.97 -5.53
CA PHE A 85 -23.48 -18.70 -4.21
C PHE A 85 -23.70 -19.98 -3.42
N SER A 86 -24.11 -21.08 -4.05
CA SER A 86 -24.19 -22.39 -3.40
C SER A 86 -22.82 -22.84 -2.85
N PHE A 87 -21.76 -22.66 -3.62
CA PHE A 87 -20.38 -22.91 -3.17
C PHE A 87 -20.03 -22.06 -1.94
N LEU A 88 -20.33 -20.76 -1.97
CA LEU A 88 -20.05 -19.85 -0.85
C LEU A 88 -20.84 -20.23 0.41
N ASP A 89 -22.11 -20.61 0.30
CA ASP A 89 -22.93 -21.04 1.43
C ASP A 89 -22.42 -22.34 2.05
N GLN A 90 -21.98 -23.29 1.23
CA GLN A 90 -21.34 -24.51 1.75
C GLN A 90 -20.01 -24.18 2.43
N LEU A 91 -19.19 -23.31 1.82
CA LEU A 91 -17.91 -22.90 2.39
C LEU A 91 -18.07 -22.18 3.74
N MET A 92 -19.05 -21.28 3.83
CA MET A 92 -19.42 -20.61 5.08
C MET A 92 -19.79 -21.63 6.15
N ARG A 93 -20.70 -22.56 5.85
CA ARG A 93 -21.14 -23.60 6.81
C ARG A 93 -19.97 -24.42 7.34
N GLU A 94 -19.10 -24.91 6.47
CA GLU A 94 -17.94 -25.70 6.91
C GLU A 94 -16.97 -24.87 7.75
N PHE A 95 -16.73 -23.60 7.39
CA PHE A 95 -15.81 -22.73 8.12
C PHE A 95 -16.32 -22.38 9.52
N ILE A 96 -17.60 -22.01 9.66
CA ILE A 96 -18.18 -21.62 10.96
C ILE A 96 -18.36 -22.82 11.92
N ILE A 97 -18.46 -24.04 11.38
CA ILE A 97 -18.48 -25.27 12.19
C ILE A 97 -17.10 -25.53 12.81
N LEU A 98 -16.03 -25.31 12.05
CA LEU A 98 -14.66 -25.57 12.51
C LEU A 98 -14.10 -24.44 13.38
N TYR A 99 -14.43 -23.19 13.07
CA TYR A 99 -13.83 -22.02 13.72
C TYR A 99 -14.90 -21.13 14.34
N ASN A 100 -14.81 -20.94 15.65
CA ASN A 100 -15.73 -20.05 16.37
C ASN A 100 -15.38 -18.56 16.17
N THR A 101 -16.38 -17.69 16.36
CA THR A 101 -16.26 -16.23 16.17
C THR A 101 -15.17 -15.61 17.04
N HIS A 102 -14.96 -16.11 18.26
CA HIS A 102 -13.96 -15.58 19.18
C HIS A 102 -12.52 -15.83 18.69
N GLN A 103 -12.24 -17.02 18.15
CA GLN A 103 -10.94 -17.35 17.53
C GLN A 103 -10.68 -16.47 16.30
N ILE A 104 -11.70 -16.29 15.46
CA ILE A 104 -11.62 -15.44 14.26
C ILE A 104 -11.31 -13.98 14.63
N ASN A 105 -11.92 -13.45 15.69
CA ASN A 105 -11.67 -12.10 16.16
C ASN A 105 -10.29 -11.92 16.79
N LYS A 106 -9.70 -12.97 17.36
CA LYS A 106 -8.33 -12.95 17.91
C LYS A 106 -7.23 -13.07 16.87
N ALA A 107 -7.55 -13.41 15.62
CA ALA A 107 -6.56 -13.49 14.56
C ALA A 107 -5.89 -12.12 14.32
N LEU A 108 -4.56 -12.10 14.35
CA LEU A 108 -3.76 -10.91 14.09
C LEU A 108 -2.92 -11.05 12.81
N ARG A 109 -2.63 -12.29 12.39
CA ARG A 109 -1.78 -12.59 11.24
C ARG A 109 -2.64 -12.98 10.04
N PRO A 110 -2.29 -12.54 8.81
CA PRO A 110 -2.94 -13.05 7.61
C PRO A 110 -2.80 -14.57 7.51
N TYR A 111 -3.83 -15.23 7.01
CA TYR A 111 -3.92 -16.67 6.81
C TYR A 111 -3.74 -17.49 8.10
N THR A 112 -4.24 -16.97 9.23
CA THR A 112 -4.23 -17.70 10.52
C THR A 112 -4.92 -19.07 10.42
N PHE A 113 -5.88 -19.23 9.50
CA PHE A 113 -6.66 -20.46 9.29
C PHE A 113 -6.28 -21.16 7.98
N ILE A 114 -4.97 -21.19 7.66
CA ILE A 114 -4.46 -21.76 6.40
C ILE A 114 -4.79 -23.24 6.22
N GLU A 115 -4.94 -24.01 7.31
CA GLU A 115 -5.30 -25.44 7.28
C GLU A 115 -6.63 -25.71 6.57
N PHE A 116 -7.51 -24.71 6.51
CA PHE A 116 -8.78 -24.79 5.79
C PHE A 116 -8.61 -24.74 4.26
N ASP A 117 -7.41 -24.48 3.73
CA ASP A 117 -7.15 -24.42 2.29
C ASP A 117 -7.52 -25.72 1.56
N SER A 118 -7.25 -26.86 2.19
CA SER A 118 -7.56 -28.19 1.67
C SER A 118 -9.07 -28.41 1.50
N HIS A 119 -9.88 -27.86 2.41
CA HIS A 119 -11.34 -27.87 2.32
C HIS A 119 -11.81 -27.00 1.16
N ILE A 120 -11.27 -25.78 1.04
CA ILE A 120 -11.56 -24.86 -0.06
C ILE A 120 -11.25 -25.53 -1.41
N GLN A 121 -10.07 -26.16 -1.53
CA GLN A 121 -9.63 -26.81 -2.76
C GLN A 121 -10.55 -27.97 -3.17
N LYS A 122 -10.84 -28.90 -2.24
CA LYS A 122 -11.73 -30.05 -2.48
C LYS A 122 -13.12 -29.59 -2.92
N MET A 123 -13.67 -28.59 -2.24
CA MET A 123 -14.99 -28.05 -2.56
C MET A 123 -14.99 -27.37 -3.93
N ARG A 124 -13.99 -26.53 -4.23
CA ARG A 124 -13.84 -25.86 -5.53
C ARG A 124 -13.74 -26.86 -6.68
N GLN A 125 -12.92 -27.90 -6.53
CA GLN A 125 -12.80 -28.96 -7.53
C GLN A 125 -14.15 -29.62 -7.78
N ARG A 126 -14.87 -30.02 -6.73
CA ARG A 126 -16.21 -30.62 -6.84
C ARG A 126 -17.19 -29.74 -7.62
N TYR A 127 -17.25 -28.44 -7.31
CA TYR A 127 -18.13 -27.46 -7.97
C TYR A 127 -17.74 -27.16 -9.43
N ASN A 128 -16.47 -27.30 -9.77
CA ASN A 128 -15.98 -27.13 -11.14
C ASN A 128 -16.11 -28.39 -12.00
N SER A 129 -16.03 -29.59 -11.41
CA SER A 129 -16.12 -30.87 -12.12
C SER A 129 -17.52 -31.23 -12.63
N GLY A 130 -18.52 -30.35 -12.51
CA GLY A 130 -19.88 -30.58 -13.02
C GLY A 130 -20.69 -31.67 -12.30
N SER A 131 -20.09 -32.46 -11.40
CA SER A 131 -20.74 -33.58 -10.70
C SER A 131 -21.91 -33.15 -9.78
N LEU A 132 -22.00 -31.87 -9.42
CA LEU A 132 -23.08 -31.33 -8.58
C LEU A 132 -24.32 -30.90 -9.36
N THR A 133 -24.24 -30.65 -10.68
CA THR A 133 -25.40 -30.16 -11.45
C THR A 133 -26.54 -31.18 -11.51
N SER A 134 -26.26 -32.47 -11.29
CA SER A 134 -27.26 -33.54 -11.20
C SER A 134 -27.70 -33.89 -9.77
N LYS A 135 -26.95 -33.48 -8.73
CA LYS A 135 -27.20 -33.84 -7.32
C LYS A 135 -27.78 -32.70 -6.49
N VAL A 136 -27.63 -31.46 -6.93
CA VAL A 136 -28.20 -30.27 -6.30
C VAL A 136 -29.47 -29.91 -7.05
N ASN A 137 -30.57 -29.67 -6.35
CA ASN A 137 -31.84 -29.28 -6.94
C ASN A 137 -31.73 -27.84 -7.48
N LEU A 138 -31.14 -27.69 -8.67
CA LEU A 138 -30.79 -26.39 -9.28
C LEU A 138 -32.00 -25.47 -9.40
N SER A 139 -33.17 -26.03 -9.67
CA SER A 139 -34.45 -25.31 -9.70
C SER A 139 -34.73 -24.56 -8.40
N ASN A 140 -34.58 -25.23 -7.26
CA ASN A 140 -34.82 -24.61 -5.95
C ASN A 140 -33.83 -23.49 -5.67
N LEU A 141 -32.54 -23.68 -6.00
CA LEU A 141 -31.53 -22.64 -5.81
C LEU A 141 -31.76 -21.44 -6.75
N MET A 142 -32.23 -21.69 -7.97
CA MET A 142 -32.60 -20.64 -8.92
C MET A 142 -33.79 -19.83 -8.40
N GLU A 143 -34.80 -20.48 -7.83
CA GLU A 143 -35.93 -19.79 -7.19
C GLU A 143 -35.50 -18.96 -5.98
N GLU A 144 -34.67 -19.51 -5.09
CA GLU A 144 -34.13 -18.77 -3.94
C GLU A 144 -33.32 -17.54 -4.40
N MET A 145 -32.48 -17.71 -5.43
CA MET A 145 -31.73 -16.60 -6.02
C MET A 145 -32.63 -15.54 -6.64
N LYS A 146 -33.75 -15.93 -7.24
CA LYS A 146 -34.72 -14.99 -7.81
C LYS A 146 -35.44 -14.20 -6.73
N GLN A 147 -35.73 -14.83 -5.59
CA GLN A 147 -36.35 -14.18 -4.44
C GLN A 147 -35.38 -13.20 -3.75
N ARG A 148 -34.09 -13.56 -3.68
CA ARG A 148 -33.06 -12.72 -3.05
C ARG A 148 -31.85 -12.51 -3.98
N PRO A 149 -31.98 -11.60 -4.97
CA PRO A 149 -30.91 -11.33 -5.91
C PRO A 149 -29.70 -10.67 -5.23
N PRO A 150 -28.47 -10.96 -5.68
CA PRO A 150 -27.27 -10.33 -5.14
C PRO A 150 -27.18 -8.86 -5.54
N GLN A 151 -26.72 -8.01 -4.61
CA GLN A 151 -26.41 -6.61 -4.88
C GLN A 151 -25.33 -6.51 -5.98
N GLN A 152 -25.60 -5.75 -7.04
CA GLN A 152 -24.66 -5.58 -8.15
C GLN A 152 -23.71 -4.40 -7.89
N LEU A 153 -22.41 -4.68 -7.84
CA LEU A 153 -21.35 -3.71 -7.61
C LEU A 153 -20.48 -3.60 -8.87
N LYS A 154 -20.09 -2.36 -9.19
CA LYS A 154 -19.10 -2.07 -10.22
C LYS A 154 -17.80 -1.64 -9.59
N LEU A 155 -16.69 -2.00 -10.21
CA LEU A 155 -15.35 -1.70 -9.72
C LEU A 155 -15.09 -0.18 -9.55
N GLU A 156 -15.61 0.64 -10.46
CA GLU A 156 -15.53 2.11 -10.39
C GLU A 156 -16.04 2.68 -9.05
N ASN A 157 -17.16 2.17 -8.55
CA ASN A 157 -17.77 2.61 -7.29
C ASN A 157 -16.92 2.25 -6.06
N ILE A 158 -16.01 1.28 -6.19
CA ILE A 158 -15.11 0.86 -5.11
C ILE A 158 -13.82 1.69 -5.15
N ILE A 159 -13.31 1.99 -6.34
CA ILE A 159 -12.06 2.72 -6.54
C ILE A 159 -12.22 4.22 -6.22
N SER A 160 -13.28 4.88 -6.72
CA SER A 160 -13.44 6.35 -6.63
C SER A 160 -13.55 6.89 -5.20
N SER A 161 -13.95 6.05 -4.25
CA SER A 161 -14.01 6.41 -2.83
C SER A 161 -12.68 6.27 -2.07
N SER A 162 -11.63 5.75 -2.72
CA SER A 162 -10.32 5.58 -2.07
C SER A 162 -9.53 6.89 -1.98
N GLU A 163 -10.02 8.01 -2.52
CA GLU A 163 -9.33 9.30 -2.53
C GLU A 163 -9.57 10.18 -1.30
N MET A 164 -10.40 9.78 -0.33
CA MET A 164 -10.56 10.57 0.90
C MET A 164 -10.65 9.65 2.13
N LEU A 165 -9.88 9.98 3.17
CA LEU A 165 -9.90 9.50 4.57
C LEU A 165 -8.83 8.46 5.04
N PRO A 166 -8.45 8.58 6.34
CA PRO A 166 -7.07 8.66 6.78
C PRO A 166 -6.40 7.31 7.03
N SER A 167 -5.06 7.35 7.03
CA SER A 167 -4.19 6.24 7.39
C SER A 167 -4.54 5.64 8.75
N VAL A 168 -4.96 4.37 8.75
CA VAL A 168 -5.01 3.52 9.96
C VAL A 168 -3.59 3.44 10.56
N PRO A 169 -3.42 3.70 11.87
CA PRO A 169 -2.12 3.60 12.54
C PRO A 169 -1.78 2.12 12.79
N GLY A 170 -0.59 1.66 12.36
CA GLY A 170 -0.09 0.33 12.70
C GLY A 170 0.75 -0.39 11.63
N MET A 171 0.79 0.09 10.39
CA MET A 171 1.76 -0.44 9.40
C MET A 171 3.02 0.42 9.44
N GLU A 172 4.14 -0.16 9.90
CA GLU A 172 5.48 0.43 9.71
C GLU A 172 5.74 0.58 8.20
N VAL A 173 5.54 1.79 7.69
CA VAL A 173 5.87 2.15 6.31
C VAL A 173 7.40 2.30 6.24
N LYS A 174 8.12 1.21 5.97
CA LYS A 174 9.55 1.27 5.68
C LYS A 174 9.77 1.83 4.26
N LEU A 175 10.72 2.75 4.12
CA LEU A 175 11.10 3.32 2.82
C LEU A 175 11.78 2.25 1.97
N ALA A 176 11.63 2.33 0.64
CA ALA A 176 12.32 1.45 -0.31
C ALA A 176 13.84 1.51 -0.09
N PRO A 177 14.59 0.41 -0.30
CA PRO A 177 16.05 0.41 -0.15
C PRO A 177 16.66 1.55 -0.95
N LEU A 178 17.70 2.16 -0.38
CA LEU A 178 18.36 3.33 -0.96
C LEU A 178 19.05 2.92 -2.27
N SER A 179 18.79 3.65 -3.36
CA SER A 179 19.51 3.43 -4.63
C SER A 179 20.99 3.79 -4.45
N MET A 180 21.89 3.09 -5.15
CA MET A 180 23.34 3.38 -5.14
C MET A 180 23.63 4.86 -5.48
N ILE A 181 22.86 5.44 -6.41
CA ILE A 181 22.95 6.86 -6.79
C ILE A 181 22.59 7.77 -5.60
N ALA A 182 21.55 7.43 -4.85
CA ALA A 182 21.13 8.20 -3.68
C ALA A 182 22.12 8.07 -2.51
N CYS A 183 22.84 6.95 -2.41
CA CYS A 183 23.95 6.78 -1.45
C CYS A 183 25.13 7.68 -1.81
N PHE A 184 25.54 7.68 -3.08
CA PHE A 184 26.61 8.56 -3.57
C PHE A 184 26.28 10.04 -3.36
N LEU A 185 25.06 10.46 -3.73
CA LEU A 185 24.62 11.84 -3.53
C LEU A 185 24.58 12.24 -2.06
N MET A 186 24.18 11.33 -1.16
CA MET A 186 24.20 11.58 0.29
C MET A 186 25.61 11.88 0.79
N VAL A 187 26.63 11.13 0.34
CA VAL A 187 28.02 11.38 0.72
C VAL A 187 28.48 12.74 0.21
N VAL A 188 28.20 13.07 -1.05
CA VAL A 188 28.53 14.37 -1.64
C VAL A 188 27.87 15.51 -0.85
N THR A 189 26.59 15.36 -0.47
CA THR A 189 25.86 16.34 0.32
C THR A 189 26.44 16.54 1.73
N LEU A 190 26.88 15.46 2.39
CA LEU A 190 27.55 15.57 3.69
C LEU A 190 28.89 16.32 3.59
N VAL A 191 29.65 16.11 2.51
CA VAL A 191 30.88 16.86 2.25
C VAL A 191 30.59 18.35 2.01
N CYS A 192 29.56 18.68 1.22
CA CYS A 192 29.11 20.07 1.04
C CYS A 192 28.70 20.71 2.37
N ALA A 193 27.94 20.01 3.21
CA ALA A 193 27.52 20.51 4.52
C ALA A 193 28.72 20.82 5.43
N LEU A 194 29.72 19.94 5.48
CA LEU A 194 30.94 20.17 6.27
C LEU A 194 31.73 21.37 5.74
N PHE A 195 31.76 21.58 4.44
CA PHE A 195 32.43 22.72 3.82
C PHE A 195 31.73 24.05 4.16
N ASP A 196 30.40 24.11 4.07
CA ASP A 196 29.63 25.31 4.45
C ASP A 196 29.72 25.57 5.96
N PHE A 197 29.74 24.52 6.79
CA PHE A 197 29.99 24.65 8.22
C PHE A 197 31.36 25.27 8.50
N TYR A 198 32.42 24.77 7.84
CA TYR A 198 33.76 25.31 7.98
C TYR A 198 33.82 26.79 7.57
N ARG A 199 33.21 27.16 6.44
CA ARG A 199 33.13 28.56 5.98
C ARG A 199 32.37 29.44 6.97
N GLY A 200 31.23 28.96 7.48
CA GLY A 200 30.44 29.67 8.46
C GLY A 200 31.23 29.94 9.74
N VAL A 201 31.93 28.94 10.27
CA VAL A 201 32.78 29.09 11.47
C VAL A 201 33.99 29.99 11.21
N ALA A 202 34.64 29.87 10.05
CA ALA A 202 35.79 30.72 9.70
C ALA A 202 35.40 32.21 9.63
N LEU A 203 34.30 32.52 8.93
CA LEU A 203 33.78 33.89 8.81
C LEU A 203 33.28 34.42 10.16
N LEU A 204 32.68 33.57 11.00
CA LEU A 204 32.30 33.95 12.36
C LEU A 204 33.53 34.24 13.24
N GLY A 205 34.59 33.46 13.11
CA GLY A 205 35.85 33.67 13.81
C GLY A 205 36.48 35.02 13.47
N GLU A 206 36.48 35.39 12.20
CA GLU A 206 36.98 36.69 11.73
C GLU A 206 36.07 37.85 12.20
N SER A 207 34.73 37.70 12.13
CA SER A 207 33.78 38.70 12.62
C SER A 207 33.80 38.92 14.13
N SER A 208 34.26 37.94 14.91
CA SER A 208 34.40 38.11 16.36
C SER A 208 35.50 39.11 16.75
N LEU A 209 36.37 39.47 15.79
CA LEU A 209 37.46 40.42 15.95
C LEU A 209 37.12 41.82 15.42
N GLU A 210 36.14 41.95 14.52
CA GLU A 210 35.69 43.21 13.91
C GLU A 210 34.17 43.37 14.07
N GLU A 211 33.74 44.34 14.88
CA GLU A 211 32.39 44.86 15.16
C GLU A 211 31.13 44.12 14.62
N ILE A 212 30.10 44.08 15.48
CA ILE A 212 28.84 43.31 15.48
C ILE A 212 28.00 43.28 14.18
N ASP A 213 28.29 44.12 13.17
CA ASP A 213 27.53 44.17 11.90
C ASP A 213 28.01 43.16 10.82
N SER A 214 29.17 42.50 11.01
CA SER A 214 29.80 41.63 9.99
C SER A 214 29.45 40.12 10.09
N SER A 215 28.72 39.70 11.14
CA SER A 215 28.43 38.28 11.43
C SER A 215 27.40 37.64 10.48
N GLY A 216 26.66 38.45 9.72
CA GLY A 216 25.55 38.02 8.86
C GLY A 216 25.87 36.86 7.91
N PRO A 217 26.92 36.91 7.08
CA PRO A 217 27.23 35.86 6.10
C PRO A 217 27.59 34.53 6.76
N GLY A 218 28.33 34.57 7.88
CA GLY A 218 28.74 33.37 8.61
C GLY A 218 27.56 32.58 9.16
N LEU A 219 26.55 33.27 9.69
CA LEU A 219 25.30 32.64 10.16
C LEU A 219 24.49 32.01 9.01
N VAL A 220 24.48 32.63 7.83
CA VAL A 220 23.78 32.08 6.66
C VAL A 220 24.47 30.81 6.14
N PHE A 221 25.80 30.72 6.17
CA PHE A 221 26.53 29.49 5.85
C PHE A 221 26.25 28.35 6.85
N LEU A 222 26.16 28.65 8.14
CA LEU A 222 25.74 27.66 9.13
C LEU A 222 24.30 27.16 8.90
N LEU A 223 23.41 28.07 8.47
CA LEU A 223 22.04 27.72 8.10
C LEU A 223 22.01 26.80 6.87
N GLU A 224 22.82 27.06 5.83
CA GLU A 224 22.96 26.19 4.65
C GLU A 224 23.42 24.78 5.01
N SER A 225 24.43 24.66 5.88
CA SER A 225 24.87 23.38 6.43
C SER A 225 23.73 22.63 7.15
N GLY A 226 22.92 23.35 7.95
CA GLY A 226 21.75 22.78 8.63
C GLY A 226 20.67 22.28 7.66
N LEU A 227 20.47 22.98 6.54
CA LEU A 227 19.53 22.59 5.50
C LEU A 227 19.99 21.32 4.76
N TYR A 228 21.28 21.15 4.49
CA TYR A 228 21.81 19.90 3.93
C TYR A 228 21.63 18.71 4.86
N CYS A 229 21.92 18.87 6.16
CA CYS A 229 21.64 17.84 7.16
C CYS A 229 20.14 17.46 7.18
N SER A 230 19.26 18.46 7.04
CA SER A 230 17.81 18.26 6.95
C SER A 230 17.42 17.49 5.68
N GLN A 231 18.05 17.74 4.53
CA GLN A 231 17.83 16.97 3.30
C GLN A 231 18.26 15.50 3.45
N VAL A 232 19.40 15.24 4.06
CA VAL A 232 19.88 13.87 4.35
C VAL A 232 18.93 13.16 5.31
N TYR A 233 18.48 13.85 6.37
CA TYR A 233 17.48 13.32 7.30
C TYR A 233 16.16 12.98 6.60
N LEU A 234 15.65 13.87 5.75
CA LEU A 234 14.44 13.62 4.96
C LEU A 234 14.63 12.52 3.93
N LEU A 235 15.85 12.29 3.45
CA LEU A 235 16.15 11.16 2.59
C LEU A 235 16.02 9.86 3.38
N LEU A 236 16.60 9.77 4.59
CA LEU A 236 16.68 8.56 5.41
C LEU A 236 15.39 8.22 6.17
N CYS A 237 14.79 9.20 6.84
CA CYS A 237 13.69 9.01 7.78
C CYS A 237 12.31 9.16 7.13
N TYR A 238 11.35 8.37 7.62
CA TYR A 238 9.97 8.48 7.17
C TYR A 238 9.27 9.68 7.82
N SER A 239 8.69 10.55 6.98
CA SER A 239 7.75 11.59 7.42
C SER A 239 6.55 11.66 6.47
N LYS A 240 5.36 11.89 7.03
CA LYS A 240 4.13 12.08 6.25
C LYS A 240 4.20 13.32 5.36
N TRP A 241 4.98 14.32 5.78
CA TRP A 241 5.15 15.60 5.10
C TRP A 241 6.42 15.68 4.26
N ARG A 242 7.15 14.56 4.12
CA ARG A 242 8.47 14.46 3.49
C ARG A 242 8.61 15.23 2.17
N LYS A 243 7.64 15.07 1.25
CA LYS A 243 7.68 15.75 -0.07
C LYS A 243 7.52 17.27 0.06
N LYS A 244 6.57 17.72 0.88
CA LYS A 244 6.32 19.16 1.10
C LYS A 244 7.49 19.81 1.85
N LEU A 245 8.02 19.12 2.86
CA LEU A 245 9.15 19.60 3.65
C LEU A 245 10.45 19.62 2.84
N SER A 246 10.68 18.64 1.96
CA SER A 246 11.84 18.64 1.05
C SER A 246 11.80 19.82 0.08
N LEU A 247 10.63 20.19 -0.44
CA LEU A 247 10.47 21.36 -1.31
C LEU A 247 10.71 22.67 -0.54
N LEU A 248 10.22 22.77 0.70
CA LEU A 248 10.45 23.93 1.56
C LEU A 248 11.96 24.11 1.85
N VAL A 249 12.66 23.02 2.14
CA VAL A 249 14.11 23.06 2.42
C VAL A 249 14.91 23.54 1.22
N VAL A 250 14.58 23.13 -0.01
CA VAL A 250 15.24 23.65 -1.22
C VAL A 250 14.94 25.13 -1.44
N LEU A 251 13.70 25.56 -1.21
CA LEU A 251 13.33 26.96 -1.34
C LEU A 251 14.15 27.84 -0.38
N LEU A 252 14.28 27.40 0.88
CA LEU A 252 15.11 28.07 1.89
C LEU A 252 16.59 28.06 1.49
N PHE A 253 17.08 26.95 0.92
CA PHE A 253 18.47 26.85 0.46
C PHE A 253 18.78 27.86 -0.66
N VAL A 254 17.88 27.99 -1.64
CA VAL A 254 18.00 28.97 -2.71
C VAL A 254 17.97 30.40 -2.15
N LEU A 255 17.12 30.67 -1.17
CA LEU A 255 17.06 31.98 -0.50
C LEU A 255 18.38 32.32 0.21
N CYS A 256 19.00 31.35 0.89
CA CYS A 256 20.31 31.53 1.53
C CYS A 256 21.41 31.87 0.51
N ASN A 257 21.42 31.17 -0.64
CA ASN A 257 22.37 31.45 -1.72
C ASN A 257 22.17 32.86 -2.33
N VAL A 258 20.92 33.36 -2.39
CA VAL A 258 20.64 34.74 -2.84
C VAL A 258 21.21 35.77 -1.85
N LEU A 259 21.13 35.50 -0.55
CA LEU A 259 21.69 36.37 0.50
C LEU A 259 23.23 36.34 0.53
N LEU A 260 23.84 35.26 0.05
CA LEU A 260 25.30 35.08 -0.03
C LEU A 260 25.89 35.41 -1.40
N LYS A 261 25.09 36.00 -2.31
CA LYS A 261 25.49 36.27 -3.70
C LYS A 261 26.74 37.13 -3.82
N ASP A 262 26.97 38.05 -2.87
CA ASP A 262 28.12 38.95 -2.88
C ASP A 262 29.42 38.28 -2.38
N VAL A 263 29.32 37.07 -1.78
CA VAL A 263 30.44 36.34 -1.15
C VAL A 263 30.79 35.04 -1.91
N GLN A 264 29.92 34.58 -2.82
CA GLN A 264 30.08 33.30 -3.51
C GLN A 264 30.33 33.46 -5.01
N ASP A 265 31.28 32.66 -5.52
CA ASP A 265 31.51 32.56 -6.96
C ASP A 265 30.36 31.84 -7.67
N LEU A 266 30.03 32.26 -8.89
CA LEU A 266 28.92 31.70 -9.66
C LEU A 266 29.03 30.18 -9.90
N LEU A 267 30.25 29.68 -10.12
CA LEU A 267 30.49 28.23 -10.26
C LEU A 267 30.18 27.49 -8.97
N GLN A 268 30.52 28.08 -7.82
CA GLN A 268 30.26 27.50 -6.52
C GLN A 268 28.75 27.43 -6.24
N VAL A 269 28.01 28.53 -6.48
CA VAL A 269 26.55 28.55 -6.34
C VAL A 269 25.91 27.43 -7.18
N LEU A 270 26.34 27.27 -8.44
CA LEU A 270 25.81 26.24 -9.33
C LEU A 270 26.02 24.82 -8.80
N VAL A 271 27.19 24.52 -8.25
CA VAL A 271 27.50 23.19 -7.70
C VAL A 271 26.66 22.91 -6.46
N PHE A 272 26.61 23.84 -5.50
CA PHE A 272 25.93 23.64 -4.22
C PHE A 272 24.40 23.58 -4.39
N VAL A 273 23.82 24.48 -5.18
CA VAL A 273 22.39 24.45 -5.52
C VAL A 273 22.06 23.20 -6.34
N GLY A 274 22.94 22.80 -7.27
CA GLY A 274 22.78 21.58 -8.06
C GLY A 274 22.68 20.32 -7.20
N VAL A 275 23.58 20.17 -6.22
CA VAL A 275 23.55 19.04 -5.26
C VAL A 275 22.26 19.04 -4.44
N SER A 276 21.82 20.21 -3.97
CA SER A 276 20.57 20.39 -3.20
C SER A 276 19.32 19.99 -4.00
N ILE A 277 19.26 20.36 -5.28
CA ILE A 277 18.17 20.00 -6.20
C ILE A 277 18.17 18.49 -6.48
N LEU A 278 19.33 17.89 -6.77
CA LEU A 278 19.46 16.46 -7.05
C LEU A 278 19.07 15.59 -5.84
N MET A 279 19.44 16.01 -4.63
CA MET A 279 19.02 15.34 -3.39
C MET A 279 17.51 15.39 -3.17
N THR A 280 16.90 16.52 -3.52
CA THR A 280 15.45 16.69 -3.41
C THR A 280 14.71 15.88 -4.47
N ALA A 281 15.23 15.84 -5.71
CA ALA A 281 14.71 14.95 -6.75
C ALA A 281 14.76 13.48 -6.29
N CYS A 282 15.87 13.02 -5.72
CA CYS A 282 15.99 11.67 -5.16
C CYS A 282 14.97 11.42 -4.03
N THR A 283 14.74 12.42 -3.17
CA THR A 283 13.77 12.35 -2.08
C THR A 283 12.33 12.24 -2.59
N LEU A 284 11.99 12.96 -3.68
CA LEU A 284 10.67 12.94 -4.32
C LEU A 284 10.41 11.65 -5.11
N LEU A 285 11.44 11.13 -5.78
CA LEU A 285 11.40 9.90 -6.60
C LEU A 285 11.45 8.62 -5.76
N ARG A 286 11.96 8.67 -4.52
CA ARG A 286 11.97 7.50 -3.61
C ARG A 286 10.55 7.12 -3.20
N GLY A 287 9.99 6.15 -3.93
CA GLY A 287 8.68 5.57 -3.70
C GLY A 287 8.55 4.80 -2.38
N ARG A 288 7.30 4.53 -1.98
CA ARG A 288 6.99 3.72 -0.79
C ARG A 288 7.29 2.26 -1.10
N GLN A 289 7.97 1.54 -0.21
CA GLN A 289 8.09 0.09 -0.37
C GLN A 289 6.73 -0.53 -0.08
N SER A 290 6.06 -1.01 -1.12
CA SER A 290 5.05 -2.06 -0.95
C SER A 290 5.84 -3.33 -0.63
N LYS A 291 5.90 -3.73 0.64
CA LYS A 291 6.51 -5.01 1.02
C LYS A 291 5.77 -6.12 0.24
N SER A 292 6.44 -6.75 -0.73
CA SER A 292 6.01 -8.07 -1.18
C SER A 292 6.14 -9.00 0.02
N ALA A 293 5.09 -9.75 0.30
CA ALA A 293 5.18 -10.83 1.27
C ALA A 293 6.28 -11.78 0.78
N ASN A 294 7.43 -11.77 1.45
CA ASN A 294 8.43 -12.81 1.31
C ASN A 294 7.78 -14.09 1.84
N TYR A 295 7.31 -14.93 0.92
CA TYR A 295 7.09 -16.33 1.18
C TYR A 295 8.43 -17.01 0.94
N ASN A 296 9.21 -17.20 2.00
CA ASN A 296 10.15 -18.30 2.01
C ASN A 296 9.42 -19.47 2.67
N VAL A 297 9.33 -20.53 1.87
CA VAL A 297 8.95 -21.90 2.22
C VAL A 297 9.82 -22.40 3.37
#